data_AF-A0A9J6FUU1-F1
#
_entry.id   AF-A0A9J6FUU1-F1
#
_cell.length_a   1.000
_cell.length_b   1.000
_cell.length_c   1.000
_cell.angle_alpha   90.00
_cell.angle_beta   90.00
_cell.angle_gamma   90.00
#
_symmetry.space_group_name_H-M   'P 1'
#
loop_
_entity.id
_entity.type
_entity.pdbx_description
1 polymer ?
#
loop_
_entity_poly.entity_id
_entity_poly.type
_entity_poly.pdbx_seq_one_letter_code
_entity_poly.pdbx_strand_id
1 'polypeptide(L)'
;MFKDTVLSRSLNQRFRQHMADSGVSLKLDFYVLVLTTNACFYQESSELSLPGELEPCAEHFLTFYYGKHSNRKLTWFYNMSTGELSVYCFKSVYIFQASTFQMVVLLEYNTTTRCRLQSANFKGPPESR
;
A
#
# COMPACT_ATOMS: atom_id res chain seq x y z
N MET A 1 -10.61 -11.79 -12.49
CA MET A 1 -9.70 -12.40 -11.48
C MET A 1 -8.53 -13.17 -12.09
N PHE A 2 -8.69 -14.30 -12.79
CA PHE A 2 -7.50 -15.04 -13.31
C PHE A 2 -6.61 -14.20 -14.25
N LYS A 3 -7.23 -13.44 -15.15
CA LYS A 3 -6.52 -12.50 -16.05
C LYS A 3 -5.75 -11.42 -15.26
N ASP A 4 -6.35 -10.92 -14.17
CA ASP A 4 -5.74 -9.90 -13.31
C ASP A 4 -4.55 -10.48 -12.53
N THR A 5 -4.63 -11.74 -12.07
CA THR A 5 -3.52 -12.42 -11.39
C THR A 5 -2.32 -12.62 -12.31
N VAL A 6 -2.55 -13.05 -13.56
CA VAL A 6 -1.48 -13.21 -14.56
C VAL A 6 -0.87 -11.86 -14.93
N LEU A 7 -1.70 -10.84 -15.14
CA LEU A 7 -1.25 -9.47 -15.40
C LEU A 7 -0.38 -8.95 -14.25
N SER A 8 -0.87 -9.08 -13.01
CA SER A 8 -0.17 -8.66 -11.80
C SER A 8 1.21 -9.32 -11.71
N ARG A 9 1.29 -10.64 -11.92
CA ARG A 9 2.56 -11.37 -11.88
C ARG A 9 3.56 -10.84 -12.92
N SER A 10 3.12 -10.62 -14.15
CA SER A 10 3.96 -10.08 -15.22
C SER A 10 4.43 -8.65 -14.93
N LEU A 11 3.54 -7.79 -14.40
CA LEU A 11 3.89 -6.43 -14.01
C LEU A 11 4.93 -6.41 -12.89
N ASN A 12 4.76 -7.24 -11.85
CA ASN A 12 5.74 -7.31 -10.76
C ASN A 12 7.11 -7.81 -11.24
N GLN A 13 7.13 -8.79 -12.15
CA GLN A 13 8.40 -9.25 -12.73
C GLN A 13 9.12 -8.14 -13.48
N ARG A 14 8.39 -7.39 -14.33
CA ARG A 14 8.94 -6.27 -15.08
C ARG A 14 9.35 -5.11 -14.17
N PHE A 15 8.61 -4.87 -13.10
CA PHE A 15 8.94 -3.87 -12.09
C PHE A 15 10.25 -4.22 -11.39
N ARG A 16 10.42 -5.47 -10.92
CA ARG A 16 11.68 -5.92 -10.31
C ARG A 16 12.88 -5.78 -11.25
N GLN A 17 12.71 -6.10 -12.53
CA GLN A 17 13.75 -5.89 -13.55
C GLN A 17 14.09 -4.40 -13.70
N HIS A 18 13.07 -3.54 -13.82
CA HIS A 18 13.27 -2.10 -13.92
C HIS A 18 14.00 -1.50 -12.70
N MET A 19 13.69 -1.98 -11.49
CA MET A 19 14.37 -1.55 -10.26
C MET A 19 15.84 -1.99 -10.26
N ALA A 20 16.13 -3.22 -10.69
CA ALA A 20 17.49 -3.73 -10.83
C ALA A 20 18.30 -2.93 -11.87
N ASP A 21 17.72 -2.65 -13.04
CA ASP A 21 18.35 -1.89 -14.12
C ASP A 21 18.63 -0.43 -13.71
N SER A 22 17.73 0.16 -12.90
CA SER A 22 17.86 1.53 -12.41
C SER A 22 18.80 1.64 -11.19
N GLY A 23 19.30 0.52 -10.66
CA GLY A 23 20.13 0.49 -9.46
C GLY A 23 19.40 0.91 -8.18
N VAL A 24 18.07 0.96 -8.19
CA VAL A 24 17.25 1.36 -7.03
C VAL A 24 16.82 0.11 -6.27
N SER A 25 17.25 -0.01 -5.02
CA SER A 25 16.83 -1.10 -4.14
C SER A 25 15.74 -0.63 -3.18
N LEU A 26 14.62 -1.35 -3.17
CA LEU A 26 13.63 -1.21 -2.10
C LEU A 26 14.19 -1.83 -0.81
N LYS A 27 13.83 -1.26 0.34
CA LYS A 27 14.23 -1.77 1.66
C LYS A 27 13.35 -2.92 2.15
N LEU A 28 12.31 -3.28 1.40
CA LEU A 28 11.31 -4.31 1.73
C LEU A 28 10.92 -5.12 0.50
N ASP A 29 10.38 -6.31 0.72
CA ASP A 29 9.78 -7.11 -0.35
C ASP A 29 8.40 -6.56 -0.71
N PHE A 30 8.21 -6.21 -1.98
CA PHE A 30 7.04 -5.49 -2.46
C PHE A 30 6.37 -6.24 -3.60
N TYR A 31 5.06 -6.41 -3.49
CA TYR A 31 4.25 -7.07 -4.50
C TYR A 31 2.91 -6.37 -4.68
N VAL A 32 2.55 -6.06 -5.93
CA VAL A 32 1.32 -5.34 -6.27
C VAL A 32 0.30 -6.24 -6.96
N LEU A 33 -0.95 -6.17 -6.51
CA LEU A 33 -2.09 -6.74 -7.22
C LEU A 33 -2.77 -5.64 -8.04
N VAL A 34 -2.71 -5.76 -9.37
CA VAL A 34 -3.37 -4.86 -10.30
C VAL A 34 -4.67 -5.51 -10.75
N LEU A 35 -5.78 -4.87 -10.41
CA LEU A 35 -7.12 -5.34 -10.73
C LEU A 35 -7.74 -4.45 -11.81
N THR A 36 -8.32 -5.05 -12.85
CA THR A 36 -9.08 -4.29 -13.83
C THR A 36 -10.44 -3.95 -13.23
N THR A 37 -10.66 -2.68 -12.90
CA THR A 37 -11.93 -2.21 -12.35
C THR A 37 -13.06 -2.42 -13.35
N ASN A 38 -13.97 -3.33 -13.03
CA ASN A 38 -15.31 -3.37 -13.60
C ASN A 38 -16.20 -2.46 -12.75
N ALA A 39 -16.95 -1.55 -13.40
CA ALA A 39 -17.71 -0.47 -12.75
C ALA A 39 -18.74 -0.91 -11.67
N CYS A 40 -18.93 -2.22 -11.48
CA CYS A 40 -19.88 -2.81 -10.54
C CYS A 40 -19.37 -2.88 -9.08
N PHE A 41 -18.06 -2.72 -8.83
CA PHE A 41 -17.46 -2.77 -7.50
C PHE A 41 -16.76 -1.45 -7.17
N TYR A 42 -17.56 -0.40 -6.95
CA TYR A 42 -17.04 0.88 -6.49
C TYR A 42 -16.72 0.77 -4.99
N GLN A 43 -15.53 0.28 -4.66
CA GLN A 43 -14.97 0.53 -3.33
C GLN A 43 -14.40 1.95 -3.34
N GLU A 44 -14.69 2.71 -2.29
CA GLU A 44 -14.05 4.01 -2.11
C GLU A 44 -12.59 3.76 -1.69
N SER A 45 -11.67 4.37 -2.42
CA SER A 45 -10.26 4.40 -2.01
C SER A 45 -10.13 5.31 -0.80
N SER A 46 -9.64 4.79 0.32
CA SER A 46 -9.34 5.61 1.48
C SER A 46 -8.10 6.46 1.24
N GLU A 47 -8.17 7.75 1.57
CA GLU A 47 -7.00 8.60 1.65
C GLU A 47 -6.14 8.15 2.84
N LEU A 48 -4.94 7.64 2.56
CA LEU A 48 -3.98 7.18 3.56
C LEU A 48 -2.61 7.74 3.20
N SER A 49 -2.01 8.47 4.15
CA SER A 49 -0.60 8.82 4.08
C SER A 49 0.24 7.60 4.47
N LEU A 50 1.05 7.11 3.55
CA LEU A 50 1.97 6.02 3.85
C LEU A 50 3.17 6.56 4.65
N PRO A 51 3.68 5.79 5.62
CA PRO A 51 4.91 6.14 6.30
C PRO A 51 6.11 6.00 5.36
N GLY A 52 7.22 6.69 5.69
CA GLY A 52 8.40 6.80 4.81
C GLY A 52 9.08 5.48 4.45
N GLU A 53 8.79 4.40 5.17
CA GLU A 53 9.24 3.05 4.83
C GLU A 53 8.44 2.42 3.68
N LEU A 54 7.14 2.73 3.58
CA LEU A 54 6.22 2.13 2.61
C LEU A 54 6.01 3.02 1.38
N GLU A 55 6.02 4.34 1.57
CA GLU A 55 5.76 5.34 0.54
C GLU A 55 6.65 5.18 -0.72
N PRO A 56 7.98 5.00 -0.62
CA PRO A 56 8.84 4.88 -1.80
C PRO A 56 8.46 3.71 -2.71
N CYS A 57 7.97 2.60 -2.13
CA CYS A 57 7.57 1.43 -2.92
C CYS A 57 6.37 1.74 -3.81
N ALA A 58 5.37 2.45 -3.26
CA ALA A 58 4.18 2.87 -4.00
C ALA A 58 4.53 3.90 -5.09
N GLU A 59 5.38 4.88 -4.77
CA GLU A 59 5.81 5.91 -5.72
C GLU A 59 6.62 5.34 -6.89
N HIS A 60 7.61 4.49 -6.61
CA HIS A 60 8.40 3.84 -7.66
C HIS A 60 7.54 3.00 -8.59
N PHE A 61 6.54 2.30 -8.03
CA PHE A 61 5.60 1.54 -8.84
C PHE A 61 4.71 2.43 -9.71
N LEU A 62 4.21 3.55 -9.18
CA LEU A 62 3.42 4.52 -9.97
C LEU A 62 4.23 5.08 -11.13
N THR A 63 5.48 5.51 -10.90
CA THR A 63 6.36 6.02 -11.95
C THR A 63 6.63 4.96 -13.02
N PHE A 64 6.95 3.72 -12.60
CA PHE A 64 7.12 2.60 -13.52
C PHE A 64 5.85 2.34 -14.36
N TYR A 65 4.69 2.35 -13.71
CA TYR A 65 3.43 2.04 -14.38
C TYR A 65 3.02 3.13 -15.36
N TYR A 66 3.05 4.41 -14.97
CA TYR A 66 2.70 5.52 -15.84
C TYR A 66 3.68 5.72 -17.00
N GLY A 67 4.96 5.37 -16.81
CA GLY A 67 5.93 5.32 -17.90
C GLY A 67 5.55 4.34 -19.03
N LYS A 68 4.77 3.29 -18.73
CA LYS A 68 4.31 2.30 -19.73
C LYS A 68 2.83 2.42 -20.10
N HIS A 69 2.03 3.02 -19.23
CA HIS A 69 0.57 3.07 -19.33
C HIS A 69 0.03 4.47 -19.04
N SER A 70 0.46 5.45 -19.83
CA SER A 70 0.09 6.87 -19.68
C SER A 70 -1.41 7.16 -19.72
N ASN A 71 -2.18 6.31 -20.40
CA ASN A 71 -3.62 6.54 -20.62
C ASN A 71 -4.52 5.84 -19.58
N ARG A 72 -3.95 5.32 -18.49
CA ARG A 72 -4.69 4.65 -17.41
C ARG A 72 -4.35 5.31 -16.09
N LYS A 73 -5.36 5.53 -15.24
CA LYS A 73 -5.18 5.99 -13.87
C LYS A 73 -5.12 4.78 -12.93
N LEU A 74 -4.15 4.76 -12.03
CA LEU A 74 -4.12 3.82 -10.91
C LEU A 74 -4.71 4.47 -9.67
N THR A 75 -5.45 3.68 -8.90
CA THR A 75 -5.97 4.05 -7.59
C THR A 75 -5.53 2.96 -6.60
N TRP A 76 -4.92 3.38 -5.49
CA TRP A 76 -4.50 2.46 -4.44
C TRP A 76 -5.69 2.08 -3.54
N PHE A 77 -5.80 0.80 -3.23
CA PHE A 77 -6.81 0.24 -2.33
C PHE A 77 -6.13 -0.34 -1.09
N TYR A 78 -5.68 0.54 -0.19
CA TYR A 78 -4.94 0.14 1.01
C TYR A 78 -5.76 -0.70 2.00
N ASN A 79 -7.09 -0.61 1.92
CA ASN A 79 -8.00 -1.47 2.68
C ASN A 79 -7.92 -2.96 2.29
N MET A 80 -7.45 -3.27 1.08
CA MET A 80 -7.21 -4.63 0.62
C MET A 80 -5.73 -5.03 0.69
N SER A 81 -4.89 -4.15 1.22
CA SER A 81 -3.44 -4.33 1.29
C SER A 81 -3.02 -4.86 2.67
N THR A 82 -2.13 -5.84 2.64
CA THR A 82 -1.60 -6.52 3.83
C THR A 82 -0.09 -6.70 3.68
N GLY A 83 0.61 -6.83 4.80
CA GLY A 83 2.05 -7.10 4.81
C GLY A 83 2.52 -7.74 6.11
N GLU A 84 3.82 -8.03 6.13
CA GLU A 84 4.49 -8.65 7.28
C GLU A 84 5.42 -7.65 7.96
N LEU A 85 5.39 -7.58 9.28
CA LEU A 85 6.30 -6.76 10.09
C LEU A 85 7.08 -7.64 11.05
N SER A 86 8.41 -7.54 11.04
CA SER A 86 9.25 -8.11 12.08
C SER A 86 9.36 -7.14 13.25
N VAL A 87 8.90 -7.57 14.43
CA VAL A 87 8.79 -6.73 15.62
C VAL A 87 9.79 -7.18 16.68
N TYR A 88 10.62 -6.24 17.13
CA TYR A 88 11.78 -6.48 18.01
C TYR A 88 11.58 -5.92 19.44
N CYS A 89 10.39 -5.39 19.76
CA CYS A 89 10.12 -4.79 21.07
C CYS A 89 9.72 -5.79 22.17
N PHE A 90 9.73 -7.09 21.88
CA PHE A 90 9.43 -8.16 22.83
C PHE A 90 10.67 -8.98 23.17
N LYS A 91 10.55 -9.90 24.13
CA LYS A 91 11.65 -10.82 24.51
C LYS A 91 12.13 -11.69 23.34
N SER A 92 11.26 -11.94 22.37
CA SER A 92 11.54 -12.70 21.15
C SER A 92 11.10 -11.86 19.95
N VAL A 93 11.69 -12.15 18.79
CA VAL A 93 11.25 -11.53 17.53
C VAL A 93 9.93 -12.17 17.11
N TYR A 94 8.92 -11.33 16.81
CA TYR A 94 7.63 -11.77 16.28
C TYR A 94 7.43 -11.25 14.87
N ILE A 95 6.71 -12.01 14.04
CA ILE A 95 6.28 -11.58 12.71
C ILE A 95 4.77 -11.32 12.76
N PHE A 96 4.36 -10.09 12.53
CA PHE A 96 2.96 -9.69 12.50
C PHE A 96 2.46 -9.64 11.05
N GLN A 97 1.39 -10.38 10.78
CA GLN A 97 0.56 -10.20 9.59
C GLN A 97 -0.43 -9.08 9.90
N ALA A 98 -0.33 -7.97 9.18
CA ALA A 98 -1.13 -6.79 9.47
C ALA A 98 -1.67 -6.16 8.18
N SER A 99 -2.82 -5.50 8.27
CA SER A 99 -3.30 -4.63 7.18
C SER A 99 -2.38 -3.41 7.06
N THR A 100 -2.34 -2.80 5.89
CA THR A 100 -1.53 -1.58 5.70
C THR A 100 -1.91 -0.48 6.70
N PHE A 101 -3.19 -0.33 7.03
CA PHE A 101 -3.62 0.61 8.09
C PHE A 101 -3.01 0.30 9.46
N GLN A 102 -2.99 -0.97 9.87
CA GLN A 102 -2.36 -1.39 11.11
C GLN A 102 -0.84 -1.16 11.07
N MET A 103 -0.20 -1.46 9.93
CA MET A 103 1.23 -1.24 9.74
C MET A 103 1.60 0.24 9.89
N VAL A 104 0.82 1.17 9.30
CA VAL A 104 1.05 2.62 9.45
C VAL A 104 1.08 3.02 10.92
N VAL A 105 0.10 2.55 11.71
CA VAL A 105 0.05 2.84 13.15
C VAL A 105 1.24 2.22 13.88
N LEU A 106 1.62 0.97 13.57
CA LEU A 106 2.72 0.29 14.23
C LEU A 106 4.08 0.94 13.93
N LEU A 107 4.29 1.39 12.70
CA LEU A 107 5.54 2.06 12.29
C LEU A 107 5.73 3.40 12.99
N GLU A 108 4.66 4.13 13.31
CA GLU A 108 4.72 5.38 14.08
C GLU A 108 5.33 5.17 15.48
N TYR A 109 5.17 3.98 16.06
CA TYR A 109 5.76 3.66 17.36
C TYR A 109 7.28 3.47 17.34
N ASN A 110 7.91 3.45 16.16
CA ASN A 110 9.38 3.44 16.05
C ASN A 110 9.99 4.80 16.43
N THR A 111 9.26 5.90 16.24
CA THR A 111 9.73 7.27 16.54
C THR A 111 9.05 7.85 17.77
N THR A 112 7.80 7.43 18.06
CA THR A 112 6.96 8.02 19.10
C THR A 112 6.48 6.97 20.11
N THR A 113 6.70 7.18 21.41
CA THR A 113 6.26 6.22 22.45
C THR A 113 4.75 6.28 22.74
N ARG A 114 4.07 7.38 22.37
CA ARG A 114 2.65 7.60 22.65
C ARG A 114 1.95 8.31 21.51
N CYS A 115 0.98 7.65 20.89
CA CYS A 115 0.06 8.29 19.95
C CYS A 115 -1.29 8.50 20.62
N ARG A 116 -1.85 9.71 20.52
CA ARG A 116 -3.21 10.01 20.99
C ARG A 116 -4.13 10.05 19.77
N LEU A 117 -5.26 9.35 19.85
CA LEU A 117 -6.32 9.49 18.85
C LEU A 117 -6.84 10.93 18.91
N GLN A 118 -6.61 11.67 17.84
CA GLN A 118 -7.34 12.92 17.61
C GLN A 118 -8.65 12.52 16.93
N SER A 119 -9.77 13.02 17.44
CA SER A 119 -11.05 12.87 16.77
C SER A 119 -10.95 13.55 15.41
N ALA A 120 -10.71 12.78 14.34
CA ALA A 120 -11.04 13.23 13.01
C ALA A 120 -12.52 13.59 13.05
N ASN A 121 -12.86 14.83 12.69
CA ASN A 121 -14.24 15.27 12.57
C ASN A 121 -14.95 14.36 11.58
N PHE A 122 -15.58 13.29 12.07
CA PHE A 122 -16.54 12.50 11.32
C PHE A 122 -17.72 13.44 11.07
N LYS A 123 -17.69 14.14 9.92
CA LYS A 123 -18.93 14.67 9.35
C LYS A 123 -19.76 13.44 9.01
N GLY A 124 -20.66 13.07 9.91
CA GLY A 124 -21.72 12.11 9.61
C GLY A 124 -22.47 12.55 8.34
N PRO A 125 -23.10 11.61 7.62
CA PRO A 125 -23.89 11.96 6.45
C PRO A 125 -24.93 13.02 6.84
N PRO A 126 -25.21 14.00 5.97
CA PRO A 126 -26.20 15.02 6.27
C PRO A 126 -27.55 14.35 6.51
N GLU A 127 -28.11 14.54 7.70
CA GLU A 127 -29.48 14.13 8.00
C GLU A 127 -30.40 14.82 7.00
N SER A 128 -31.05 14.02 6.15
CA SER A 128 -32.12 14.45 5.28
C SER A 128 -33.32 14.87 6.14
N ARG A 129 -33.57 16.18 6.21
CA ARG A 129 -34.86 16.74 6.63
C ARG A 129 -35.93 16.47 5.59
#